data_AF-A0A1B6GH12-F1
#
_entry.id   AF-A0A1B6GH12-F1
#
_cell.length_a   1.000
_cell.length_b   1.000
_cell.length_c   1.000
_cell.angle_alpha   90.00
_cell.angle_beta   90.00
_cell.angle_gamma   90.00
#
_symmetry.space_group_name_H-M   'P 1'
#
loop_
_entity.id
_entity.type
_entity.pdbx_description
1 polymer ?
#
loop_
_entity_poly.entity_id
_entity_poly.type
_entity_poly.pdbx_seq_one_letter_code
_entity_poly.pdbx_strand_id
1 'polypeptide(L)'
;RLSMPSARFARSSSIWLFWRRRRHIVTFLLFLGFANIYMLRVNLNVGIVAMNTPYKVTLGNGTVIEKQDFDWNSKMQGVALSSFFYGYTCTQLLGGWLGSRFGGRTVFGLGVLVTAALTIVTPIAARTNFYLLVAVRVIEGVFEGGTYPCAQAIYARWAPPQERSRMTSLTFMGISVGTVLGLQLSGIIDGLLGWSPIFYI
;
A
#
# COMPACT_ATOMS: atom_id res chain seq x y z
N ARG A 1 9.79 -62.01 -6.03
CA ARG A 1 9.25 -61.17 -4.95
C ARG A 1 9.89 -59.79 -5.07
N LEU A 2 9.24 -58.87 -5.78
CA LEU A 2 9.74 -57.50 -6.01
C LEU A 2 9.49 -56.67 -4.75
N SER A 3 10.56 -56.23 -4.11
CA SER A 3 10.53 -55.34 -2.95
C SER A 3 10.04 -53.95 -3.35
N MET A 4 8.91 -53.52 -2.79
CA MET A 4 8.38 -52.16 -2.94
C MET A 4 9.35 -51.10 -2.39
N PRO A 5 9.61 -49.99 -3.11
CA PRO A 5 10.16 -48.77 -2.54
C PRO A 5 9.03 -47.74 -2.31
N SER A 6 8.03 -48.02 -1.46
CA SER A 6 6.78 -47.22 -1.45
C SER A 6 6.64 -46.17 -0.34
N ALA A 7 7.46 -46.18 0.72
CA ALA A 7 7.23 -45.26 1.85
C ALA A 7 7.98 -43.91 1.74
N ARG A 8 9.22 -43.87 1.26
CA ARG A 8 10.01 -42.61 1.18
C ARG A 8 9.58 -41.69 0.02
N PHE A 9 9.18 -42.27 -1.11
CA PHE A 9 8.75 -41.49 -2.28
C PHE A 9 7.38 -40.82 -2.05
N ALA A 10 6.44 -41.49 -1.37
CA ALA A 10 5.13 -40.94 -1.02
C ALA A 10 5.23 -39.78 0.00
N ARG A 11 6.18 -39.87 0.95
CA ARG A 11 6.44 -38.78 1.91
C ARG A 11 7.06 -37.56 1.23
N SER A 12 7.94 -37.78 0.24
CA SER A 12 8.54 -36.72 -0.59
C SER A 12 7.49 -36.01 -1.47
N SER A 13 6.57 -36.75 -2.10
CA SER A 13 5.53 -36.15 -2.95
C SER A 13 4.51 -35.33 -2.14
N SER A 14 4.14 -35.78 -0.94
CA SER A 14 3.24 -35.06 -0.03
C SER A 14 3.85 -33.76 0.48
N ILE A 15 5.13 -33.78 0.91
CA ILE A 15 5.86 -32.58 1.34
C ILE A 15 6.06 -31.59 0.18
N TRP A 16 6.34 -32.10 -1.02
CA TRP A 16 6.49 -31.27 -2.22
C TRP A 16 5.17 -30.60 -2.64
N LEU A 17 4.06 -31.32 -2.64
CA LEU A 17 2.71 -30.77 -2.89
C LEU A 17 2.32 -29.74 -1.81
N PHE A 18 2.65 -30.00 -0.55
CA PHE A 18 2.43 -29.09 0.56
C PHE A 18 3.21 -27.78 0.40
N TRP A 19 4.49 -27.85 0.01
CA TRP A 19 5.32 -26.68 -0.29
C TRP A 19 4.87 -25.94 -1.55
N ARG A 20 4.39 -26.67 -2.58
CA ARG A 20 3.85 -26.07 -3.81
C ARG A 20 2.60 -25.23 -3.54
N ARG A 21 1.66 -25.71 -2.73
CA ARG A 21 0.45 -24.93 -2.36
C ARG A 21 0.77 -23.68 -1.56
N ARG A 22 1.72 -23.74 -0.62
CA ARG A 22 2.08 -22.60 0.24
C ARG A 22 2.76 -21.45 -0.52
N ARG A 23 3.51 -21.73 -1.60
CA ARG A 23 4.16 -20.70 -2.42
C ARG A 23 3.16 -19.78 -3.12
N HIS A 24 2.08 -20.33 -3.65
CA HIS A 24 1.03 -19.54 -4.28
C HIS A 24 0.27 -18.67 -3.27
N ILE A 25 0.06 -19.17 -2.04
CA ILE A 25 -0.54 -18.38 -0.96
C ILE A 25 0.34 -17.18 -0.61
N VAL A 26 1.66 -17.35 -0.49
CA VAL A 26 2.57 -16.23 -0.20
C VAL A 26 2.55 -15.19 -1.32
N THR A 27 2.56 -15.63 -2.59
CA THR A 27 2.44 -14.71 -3.73
C THR A 27 1.11 -13.97 -3.74
N PHE A 28 0.00 -14.64 -3.43
CA PHE A 28 -1.30 -13.99 -3.34
C PHE A 28 -1.37 -12.98 -2.18
N LEU A 29 -0.79 -13.30 -1.02
CA LEU A 29 -0.71 -12.36 0.10
C LEU A 29 0.17 -11.14 -0.22
N LEU A 30 1.30 -11.34 -0.91
CA LEU A 30 2.14 -10.23 -1.37
C LEU A 30 1.42 -9.38 -2.42
N PHE A 31 0.69 -10.01 -3.35
CA PHE A 31 -0.18 -9.31 -4.30
C PHE A 31 -1.19 -8.41 -3.58
N LEU A 32 -1.92 -8.94 -2.59
CA LEU A 32 -2.86 -8.15 -1.80
C LEU A 32 -2.17 -7.04 -1.01
N GLY A 33 -0.98 -7.31 -0.47
CA GLY A 33 -0.17 -6.31 0.23
C GLY A 33 0.23 -5.15 -0.67
N PHE A 34 0.70 -5.42 -1.90
CA PHE A 34 1.01 -4.37 -2.87
C PHE A 34 -0.24 -3.64 -3.36
N ALA A 35 -1.35 -4.35 -3.56
CA ALA A 35 -2.62 -3.72 -3.91
C ALA A 35 -3.06 -2.74 -2.82
N ASN A 36 -3.00 -3.14 -1.55
CA ASN A 36 -3.33 -2.28 -0.42
C ASN A 36 -2.41 -1.06 -0.33
N ILE A 37 -1.09 -1.27 -0.37
CA ILE A 37 -0.10 -0.19 -0.33
C ILE A 37 -0.38 0.85 -1.42
N TYR A 38 -0.59 0.41 -2.66
CA TYR A 38 -0.83 1.34 -3.76
C TYR A 38 -2.19 2.02 -3.68
N MET A 39 -3.19 1.37 -3.09
CA MET A 39 -4.48 2.00 -2.79
C MET A 39 -4.32 3.13 -1.77
N LEU A 40 -3.61 2.88 -0.67
CA LEU A 40 -3.29 3.87 0.35
C LEU A 40 -2.44 5.01 -0.22
N ARG A 41 -1.56 4.73 -1.17
CA ARG A 41 -0.72 5.76 -1.80
C ARG A 41 -1.50 6.70 -2.71
N VAL A 42 -2.50 6.20 -3.45
CA VAL A 42 -3.26 7.02 -4.40
C VAL A 42 -4.41 7.78 -3.75
N ASN A 43 -4.80 7.44 -2.51
CA ASN A 43 -5.91 8.07 -1.82
C ASN A 43 -5.76 9.59 -1.70
N LEU A 44 -4.55 10.09 -1.39
CA LEU A 44 -4.30 11.52 -1.25
C LEU A 44 -4.26 12.21 -2.61
N ASN A 45 -3.84 11.52 -3.68
CA ASN A 45 -3.82 12.10 -5.02
C ASN A 45 -5.21 12.58 -5.43
N VAL A 46 -6.25 11.82 -5.09
CA VAL A 46 -7.66 12.20 -5.31
C VAL A 46 -8.17 13.07 -4.16
N GLY A 47 -7.89 12.66 -2.91
CA GLY A 47 -8.38 13.33 -1.71
C GLY A 47 -7.93 14.78 -1.60
N ILE A 48 -6.75 15.15 -2.09
CA ILE A 48 -6.25 16.53 -2.03
C ILE A 48 -7.06 17.48 -2.94
N VAL A 49 -7.56 16.97 -4.07
CA VAL A 49 -8.45 17.73 -4.95
C VAL A 49 -9.78 17.93 -4.25
N ALA A 50 -10.34 16.87 -3.67
CA ALA A 50 -11.59 16.92 -2.91
C ALA A 50 -11.51 17.85 -1.69
N MET A 51 -10.41 17.81 -0.95
CA MET A 51 -10.13 18.68 0.20
C MET A 51 -10.09 20.18 -0.16
N ASN A 52 -9.66 20.51 -1.38
CA ASN A 52 -9.43 21.89 -1.80
C ASN A 52 -10.53 22.45 -2.73
N THR A 53 -11.45 21.60 -3.20
CA THR A 53 -12.51 22.02 -4.13
C THR A 53 -13.69 22.62 -3.36
N PRO A 54 -14.17 23.82 -3.71
CA PRO A 54 -15.35 24.39 -3.08
C PRO A 54 -16.60 23.59 -3.43
N TYR A 55 -17.43 23.30 -2.43
CA TYR A 55 -18.71 22.63 -2.58
C TYR A 55 -19.86 23.52 -2.11
N LYS A 56 -21.03 23.38 -2.75
CA LYS A 56 -22.22 24.18 -2.47
C LYS A 56 -23.05 23.54 -1.36
N VAL A 57 -23.34 24.32 -0.31
CA VAL A 57 -24.22 23.92 0.79
C VAL A 57 -25.45 24.83 0.78
N THR A 58 -26.63 24.24 0.62
CA THR A 58 -27.91 24.94 0.80
C THR A 58 -28.25 25.01 2.28
N LEU A 59 -28.33 26.22 2.81
CA LEU A 59 -28.80 26.45 4.18
C LEU A 59 -30.34 26.33 4.21
N GLY A 60 -30.90 26.09 5.40
CA GLY A 60 -32.35 25.96 5.60
C GLY A 60 -33.18 27.20 5.22
N ASN A 61 -32.52 28.33 4.96
CA ASN A 61 -33.10 29.58 4.46
C ASN A 61 -33.06 29.69 2.91
N GLY A 62 -32.67 28.64 2.19
CA GLY A 62 -32.59 28.60 0.73
C GLY A 62 -31.35 29.29 0.13
N THR A 63 -30.44 29.80 0.96
CA THR A 63 -29.20 30.43 0.47
C THR A 63 -28.16 29.35 0.17
N VAL A 64 -27.52 29.43 -1.00
CA VAL A 64 -26.42 28.55 -1.39
C VAL A 64 -25.11 29.21 -1.01
N ILE A 65 -24.35 28.62 -0.09
CA ILE A 65 -23.02 29.08 0.28
C ILE A 65 -21.99 28.10 -0.26
N GLU A 66 -20.93 28.60 -0.88
CA GLU A 66 -19.77 27.80 -1.25
C GLU A 66 -18.86 27.67 -0.03
N LYS A 67 -18.63 26.43 0.40
CA LYS A 67 -17.72 26.12 1.49
C LYS A 67 -16.51 25.37 0.94
N GLN A 68 -15.34 25.71 1.46
CA GLN A 68 -14.09 25.06 1.15
C GLN A 68 -13.49 24.56 2.47
N ASP A 69 -13.03 23.30 2.51
CA ASP A 69 -12.48 22.74 3.75
C ASP A 69 -11.04 23.21 3.98
N PHE A 70 -10.24 23.36 2.91
CA PHE A 70 -8.87 23.86 2.97
C PHE A 70 -8.59 24.79 1.79
N ASP A 71 -7.88 25.90 2.05
CA ASP A 71 -7.40 26.83 1.02
C ASP A 71 -5.89 26.63 0.79
N TRP A 72 -5.54 25.51 0.15
CA TRP A 72 -4.16 25.18 -0.19
C TRP A 72 -3.86 25.56 -1.64
N ASN A 73 -2.85 26.41 -1.83
CA ASN A 73 -2.35 26.71 -3.17
C ASN A 73 -1.71 25.48 -3.84
N SER A 74 -1.55 25.52 -5.17
CA SER A 74 -0.98 24.41 -5.95
C SER A 74 0.41 23.98 -5.47
N LYS A 75 1.20 24.92 -4.91
CA LYS A 75 2.53 24.63 -4.36
C LYS A 75 2.43 23.78 -3.08
N MET A 76 1.52 24.11 -2.17
CA MET A 76 1.25 23.35 -0.95
C MET A 76 0.74 21.95 -1.30
N GLN A 77 -0.19 21.84 -2.25
CA GLN A 77 -0.66 20.54 -2.72
C GLN A 77 0.48 19.69 -3.29
N GLY A 78 1.34 20.29 -4.12
CA GLY A 78 2.53 19.63 -4.64
C GLY A 78 3.52 19.21 -3.54
N VAL A 79 3.69 20.00 -2.49
CA VAL A 79 4.54 19.64 -1.34
C VAL A 79 3.95 18.47 -0.56
N ALA A 80 2.64 18.47 -0.29
CA ALA A 80 1.99 17.35 0.40
C ALA A 80 2.13 16.04 -0.38
N LEU A 81 1.91 16.06 -1.70
CA LEU A 81 2.04 14.89 -2.57
C LEU A 81 3.49 14.41 -2.71
N SER A 82 4.44 15.34 -2.91
CA SER A 82 5.86 15.00 -3.10
C SER A 82 6.55 14.57 -1.80
N SER A 83 6.07 15.03 -0.64
CA SER A 83 6.68 14.75 0.66
C SER A 83 6.81 13.25 0.97
N PHE A 84 5.83 12.45 0.55
CA PHE A 84 5.88 11.00 0.61
C PHE A 84 7.13 10.42 -0.08
N PHE A 85 7.48 10.96 -1.27
CA PHE A 85 8.58 10.44 -2.06
C PHE A 85 9.96 10.71 -1.45
N TYR A 86 10.09 11.79 -0.66
CA TYR A 86 11.34 12.05 0.07
C TYR A 86 11.60 10.93 1.08
N GLY A 87 10.60 10.54 1.88
CA GLY A 87 10.72 9.42 2.81
C GLY A 87 10.96 8.08 2.10
N TYR A 88 10.20 7.85 1.03
CA TYR A 88 10.27 6.62 0.23
C TYR A 88 11.65 6.39 -0.39
N THR A 89 12.25 7.43 -0.98
CA THR A 89 13.56 7.32 -1.64
C THR A 89 14.67 6.98 -0.63
N CYS A 90 14.63 7.59 0.56
CA CYS A 90 15.61 7.32 1.62
C CYS A 90 15.62 5.85 2.05
N THR A 91 14.46 5.23 2.22
CA THR A 91 14.37 3.85 2.70
C THR A 91 14.44 2.81 1.59
N GLN A 92 14.18 3.18 0.33
CA GLN A 92 14.30 2.24 -0.78
C GLN A 92 15.74 1.71 -0.95
N LEU A 93 16.75 2.56 -0.69
CA LEU A 93 18.16 2.17 -0.68
C LEU A 93 18.49 1.21 0.47
N LEU A 94 17.90 1.43 1.65
CA LEU A 94 18.17 0.65 2.86
C LEU A 94 17.31 -0.62 2.96
N GLY A 95 16.20 -0.69 2.23
CA GLY A 95 15.18 -1.73 2.37
C GLY A 95 15.69 -3.14 2.08
N GLY A 96 16.65 -3.29 1.16
CA GLY A 96 17.28 -4.59 0.86
C GLY A 96 18.11 -5.13 2.02
N TRP A 97 18.84 -4.25 2.70
CA TRP A 97 19.63 -4.60 3.89
C TRP A 97 18.72 -4.91 5.08
N LEU A 98 17.69 -4.08 5.32
CA LEU A 98 16.70 -4.29 6.37
C LEU A 98 15.96 -5.62 6.20
N GLY A 99 15.50 -5.93 4.98
CA GLY A 99 14.82 -7.19 4.67
C GLY A 99 15.71 -8.41 4.84
N SER A 100 17.02 -8.27 4.62
CA SER A 100 18.00 -9.35 4.80
C SER A 100 18.30 -9.64 6.28
N ARG A 101 18.38 -8.60 7.11
CA ARG A 101 18.75 -8.67 8.54
C ARG A 101 17.56 -8.99 9.45
N PHE A 102 16.43 -8.31 9.27
CA PHE A 102 15.24 -8.46 10.12
C PHE A 102 14.20 -9.45 9.57
N GLY A 103 14.44 -9.96 8.35
CA GLY A 103 13.56 -10.89 7.66
C GLY A 103 12.45 -10.17 6.88
N GLY A 104 12.45 -10.34 5.56
CA GLY A 104 11.56 -9.62 4.64
C GLY A 104 10.06 -9.73 4.98
N ARG A 105 9.60 -10.86 5.55
CA ARG A 105 8.20 -11.04 5.95
C ARG A 105 7.76 -10.04 7.02
N THR A 106 8.62 -9.78 8.00
CA THR A 106 8.31 -8.95 9.17
C THR A 106 8.39 -7.48 8.76
N VAL A 107 9.43 -7.12 8.02
CA VAL A 107 9.61 -5.74 7.52
C VAL A 107 8.49 -5.35 6.56
N PHE A 108 8.09 -6.25 5.65
CA PHE A 108 6.97 -5.99 4.74
C PHE A 108 5.65 -5.80 5.51
N GLY A 109 5.32 -6.72 6.43
CA GLY A 109 4.09 -6.63 7.21
C GLY A 109 4.02 -5.38 8.11
N LEU A 110 5.13 -5.04 8.78
CA LEU A 110 5.23 -3.82 9.57
C LEU A 110 5.11 -2.56 8.71
N GLY A 111 5.73 -2.54 7.52
CA GLY A 111 5.60 -1.44 6.57
C GLY A 111 4.14 -1.19 6.21
N VAL A 112 3.42 -2.24 5.78
CA VAL A 112 1.99 -2.15 5.44
C VAL A 112 1.16 -1.66 6.63
N LEU A 113 1.39 -2.23 7.83
CA LEU A 113 0.60 -1.90 9.02
C LEU A 113 0.81 -0.46 9.49
N VAL A 114 2.06 -0.01 9.54
CA VAL A 114 2.39 1.35 9.98
C VAL A 114 1.88 2.37 8.96
N THR A 115 2.07 2.12 7.66
CA THR A 115 1.52 3.00 6.61
C THR A 115 0.00 3.09 6.73
N ALA A 116 -0.73 1.97 6.87
CA ALA A 116 -2.18 1.98 7.04
C ALA A 116 -2.62 2.75 8.30
N ALA A 117 -1.93 2.58 9.43
CA ALA A 117 -2.24 3.30 10.66
C ALA A 117 -2.03 4.82 10.51
N LEU A 118 -0.96 5.24 9.84
CA LEU A 118 -0.69 6.65 9.56
C LEU A 118 -1.71 7.25 8.58
N THR A 119 -2.19 6.45 7.64
CA THR A 119 -3.23 6.88 6.69
C THR A 119 -4.53 7.22 7.41
N ILE A 120 -4.93 6.42 8.40
CA ILE A 120 -6.10 6.71 9.26
C ILE A 120 -5.94 8.03 10.03
N VAL A 121 -4.71 8.37 10.43
CA VAL A 121 -4.40 9.62 11.16
C VAL A 121 -4.36 10.85 10.22
N THR A 122 -4.25 10.64 8.92
CA THR A 122 -4.06 11.71 7.91
C THR A 122 -5.16 12.78 7.91
N PRO A 123 -6.47 12.45 7.94
CA PRO A 123 -7.52 13.47 7.99
C PRO A 123 -7.42 14.36 9.23
N ILE A 124 -7.06 13.77 10.38
CA ILE A 124 -6.88 14.49 11.65
C ILE A 124 -5.68 15.42 11.54
N ALA A 125 -4.59 14.95 10.94
CA ALA A 125 -3.41 15.75 10.67
C ALA A 125 -3.71 16.94 9.75
N ALA A 126 -4.43 16.69 8.65
CA ALA A 126 -4.82 17.72 7.69
C ALA A 126 -5.65 18.84 8.35
N ARG A 127 -6.62 18.48 9.20
CA ARG A 127 -7.45 19.45 9.93
C ARG A 127 -6.69 20.27 10.98
N THR A 128 -5.62 19.70 11.54
CA THR A 128 -4.87 20.34 12.62
C THR A 128 -3.84 21.32 12.06
N ASN A 129 -2.97 20.84 11.16
CA ASN A 129 -1.91 21.67 10.58
C ASN A 129 -1.35 21.02 9.30
N PHE A 130 -1.19 21.84 8.24
CA PHE A 130 -0.58 21.41 6.99
C PHE A 130 0.84 20.82 7.16
N TYR A 131 1.67 21.38 8.05
CA TYR A 131 3.01 20.85 8.31
C TYR A 131 2.97 19.47 8.98
N LEU A 132 1.94 19.19 9.78
CA LEU A 132 1.75 17.89 10.41
C LEU A 132 1.32 16.84 9.38
N LEU A 133 0.47 17.23 8.42
CA LEU A 133 0.17 16.39 7.25
C LEU A 133 1.45 16.03 6.48
N VAL A 134 2.32 17.00 6.19
CA VAL A 134 3.61 16.76 5.53
C VAL A 134 4.50 15.80 6.35
N ALA A 135 4.56 15.97 7.67
CA ALA A 135 5.33 15.06 8.53
C ALA A 135 4.79 13.63 8.48
N VAL A 136 3.47 13.44 8.58
CA VAL A 136 2.82 12.11 8.46
C VAL A 136 3.14 11.46 7.10
N ARG A 137 3.05 12.23 6.01
CA ARG A 137 3.38 11.78 4.66
C ARG A 137 4.82 11.31 4.51
N VAL A 138 5.78 12.05 5.06
CA VAL A 138 7.19 11.64 5.05
C VAL A 138 7.36 10.33 5.80
N ILE A 139 6.74 10.18 6.97
CA ILE A 139 6.84 8.96 7.78
C ILE A 139 6.21 7.77 7.05
N GLU A 140 5.04 7.94 6.43
CA GLU A 140 4.44 6.90 5.58
C GLU A 140 5.39 6.45 4.47
N GLY A 141 6.00 7.40 3.76
CA GLY A 141 7.00 7.11 2.73
C GLY A 141 8.18 6.30 3.25
N VAL A 142 8.70 6.66 4.43
CA VAL A 142 9.80 5.93 5.09
C VAL A 142 9.43 4.46 5.32
N PHE A 143 8.26 4.17 5.90
CA PHE A 143 7.85 2.79 6.16
C PHE A 143 7.49 2.01 4.88
N GLU A 144 6.93 2.69 3.88
CA GLU A 144 6.52 2.06 2.63
C GLU A 144 7.70 1.76 1.70
N GLY A 145 8.74 2.60 1.67
CA GLY A 145 9.87 2.49 0.73
C GLY A 145 10.66 1.17 0.80
N GLY A 146 10.64 0.51 1.95
CA GLY A 146 11.28 -0.79 2.14
C GLY A 146 10.49 -1.99 1.58
N THR A 147 9.23 -1.82 1.22
CA THR A 147 8.33 -2.95 0.87
C THR A 147 8.75 -3.66 -0.42
N TYR A 148 9.12 -2.91 -1.46
CA TYR A 148 9.58 -3.45 -2.74
C TYR A 148 10.84 -4.33 -2.63
N PRO A 149 11.96 -3.86 -2.04
CA PRO A 149 13.15 -4.70 -1.86
C PRO A 149 12.91 -5.85 -0.87
N CYS A 150 12.03 -5.68 0.12
CA CYS A 150 11.67 -6.78 1.03
C CYS A 150 10.94 -7.91 0.31
N ALA A 151 10.01 -7.60 -0.61
CA ALA A 151 9.33 -8.61 -1.42
C ALA A 151 10.33 -9.39 -2.30
N GLN A 152 11.29 -8.69 -2.91
CA GLN A 152 12.36 -9.33 -3.68
C GLN A 152 13.25 -10.24 -2.82
N ALA A 153 13.57 -9.82 -1.59
CA ALA A 153 14.34 -10.63 -0.64
C ALA A 153 13.58 -11.88 -0.18
N ILE A 154 12.25 -11.81 -0.01
CA ILE A 154 11.40 -12.98 0.28
C ILE A 154 11.51 -13.97 -0.89
N TYR A 155 11.33 -13.51 -2.13
CA TYR A 155 11.41 -14.38 -3.29
C TYR A 155 12.80 -14.96 -3.54
N ALA A 156 13.87 -14.23 -3.21
CA ALA A 156 15.23 -14.75 -3.32
C ALA A 156 15.46 -16.00 -2.45
N ARG A 157 14.76 -16.13 -1.32
CA ARG A 157 14.89 -17.26 -0.39
C ARG A 157 13.84 -18.36 -0.58
N TRP A 158 12.64 -18.00 -1.05
CA TRP A 158 11.48 -18.91 -1.09
C TRP A 158 11.09 -19.40 -2.49
N ALA A 159 11.40 -18.66 -3.56
CA ALA A 159 10.97 -19.01 -4.90
C ALA A 159 12.00 -19.90 -5.61
N PRO A 160 11.57 -21.00 -6.26
CA PRO A 160 12.46 -21.76 -7.15
C PRO A 160 12.85 -20.89 -8.36
N PRO A 161 14.11 -20.98 -8.85
CA PRO A 161 14.61 -20.11 -9.93
C PRO A 161 13.73 -20.09 -11.18
N GLN A 162 13.13 -21.22 -11.54
CA GLN A 162 12.33 -21.39 -12.75
C GLN A 162 10.97 -20.69 -12.68
N GLU A 163 10.37 -20.53 -11.50
CA GLU A 163 9.05 -19.93 -11.32
C GLU A 163 9.11 -18.54 -10.69
N ARG A 164 10.29 -18.11 -10.20
CA ARG A 164 10.49 -16.83 -9.51
C ARG A 164 9.99 -15.64 -10.30
N SER A 165 10.29 -15.57 -11.60
CA SER A 165 9.82 -14.48 -12.46
C SER A 165 8.30 -14.42 -12.52
N ARG A 166 7.63 -15.57 -12.71
CA ARG A 166 6.15 -15.63 -12.73
C ARG A 166 5.54 -15.19 -11.40
N MET A 167 6.12 -15.61 -10.28
CA MET A 167 5.63 -15.24 -8.95
C MET A 167 5.80 -13.74 -8.68
N THR A 168 6.95 -13.17 -9.00
CA THR A 168 7.22 -11.74 -8.83
C THR A 168 6.31 -10.89 -9.73
N SER A 169 6.12 -11.29 -10.99
CA SER A 169 5.21 -10.59 -11.91
C SER A 169 3.77 -10.61 -11.41
N LEU A 170 3.28 -11.76 -10.92
CA LEU A 170 1.93 -11.85 -10.36
C LEU A 170 1.76 -10.90 -9.17
N THR A 171 2.75 -10.83 -8.28
CA THR A 171 2.72 -9.92 -7.13
C THR A 171 2.70 -8.45 -7.55
N PHE A 172 3.51 -8.05 -8.52
CA PHE A 172 3.53 -6.67 -8.98
C PHE A 172 2.32 -6.26 -9.82
N MET A 173 1.54 -7.20 -10.37
CA MET A 173 0.22 -6.85 -10.90
C MET A 173 -0.69 -6.22 -9.83
N GLY A 174 -0.45 -6.53 -8.54
CA GLY A 174 -1.17 -5.92 -7.42
C GLY A 174 -1.02 -4.41 -7.37
N ILE A 175 0.14 -3.88 -7.82
CA ILE A 175 0.40 -2.45 -7.92
C ILE A 175 -0.61 -1.77 -8.86
N SER A 176 -0.76 -2.31 -10.07
CA SER A 176 -1.68 -1.77 -11.08
C SER A 176 -3.13 -1.91 -10.62
N VAL A 177 -3.49 -3.07 -10.06
CA VAL A 177 -4.85 -3.33 -9.56
C VAL A 177 -5.19 -2.37 -8.41
N GLY A 178 -4.31 -2.22 -7.42
CA GLY A 178 -4.50 -1.32 -6.28
C GLY A 178 -4.59 0.15 -6.70
N THR A 179 -3.80 0.57 -7.69
CA THR A 179 -3.85 1.93 -8.24
C THR A 179 -5.21 2.20 -8.89
N VAL A 180 -5.67 1.30 -9.77
CA VAL A 180 -6.95 1.46 -10.48
C VAL A 180 -8.12 1.46 -9.50
N LEU A 181 -8.15 0.49 -8.59
CA LEU A 181 -9.19 0.40 -7.57
C LEU A 181 -9.16 1.60 -6.64
N GLY A 182 -7.99 2.03 -6.18
CA GLY A 182 -7.85 3.17 -5.28
C GLY A 182 -8.34 4.47 -5.90
N LEU A 183 -7.96 4.75 -7.16
CA LEU A 183 -8.44 5.94 -7.87
C LEU A 183 -9.97 5.90 -8.07
N GLN A 184 -10.51 4.75 -8.49
CA GLN A 184 -11.94 4.62 -8.77
C GLN A 184 -12.79 4.67 -7.49
N LEU A 185 -12.39 3.96 -6.44
CA LEU A 185 -13.08 3.94 -5.16
C LEU A 185 -13.00 5.30 -4.47
N SER A 186 -11.84 5.97 -4.50
CA SER A 186 -11.69 7.31 -3.92
C SER A 186 -12.65 8.31 -4.56
N GLY A 187 -12.79 8.29 -5.89
CA GLY A 187 -13.73 9.18 -6.59
C GLY A 187 -15.20 8.88 -6.28
N ILE A 188 -15.57 7.61 -6.15
CA ILE A 188 -16.95 7.22 -5.78
C ILE A 188 -17.25 7.63 -4.33
N ILE A 189 -16.32 7.38 -3.41
CA ILE A 189 -16.47 7.71 -1.99
C ILE A 189 -16.58 9.22 -1.80
N ASP A 190 -15.76 10.00 -2.49
CA ASP A 190 -15.82 11.46 -2.45
C ASP A 190 -17.20 11.99 -2.84
N GLY A 191 -17.74 11.51 -3.96
CA GLY A 191 -19.05 11.94 -4.43
C GLY A 191 -20.23 11.58 -3.51
N LEU A 192 -20.09 10.58 -2.65
CA LEU A 192 -21.17 10.09 -1.77
C LEU A 192 -21.04 10.58 -0.33
N LEU A 193 -19.82 10.57 0.23
CA LEU A 193 -19.56 10.76 1.66
C LEU A 193 -18.52 11.86 1.93
N GLY A 194 -17.97 12.49 0.89
CA GLY A 194 -16.89 13.47 0.97
C GLY A 194 -15.51 12.85 1.11
N TRP A 195 -14.50 13.69 1.34
CA TRP A 195 -13.09 13.28 1.26
C TRP A 195 -12.58 12.48 2.46
N SER A 196 -13.13 12.69 3.66
CA SER A 196 -12.57 12.11 4.90
C SER A 196 -12.65 10.57 4.93
N PRO A 197 -13.75 9.93 4.50
CA PRO A 197 -13.87 8.47 4.45
C PRO A 197 -12.87 7.76 3.53
N ILE A 198 -12.30 8.45 2.54
CA ILE A 198 -11.29 7.88 1.61
C ILE A 198 -10.05 7.35 2.35
N PHE A 199 -9.75 7.90 3.54
CA PHE A 199 -8.59 7.51 4.35
C PHE A 199 -8.91 6.42 5.39
N TYR A 200 -10.20 6.08 5.56
CA TYR A 200 -10.67 5.12 6.54
C TYR A 200 -11.12 3.78 5.94
N ILE A 201 -11.54 3.78 4.67
CA ILE A 201 -12.08 2.63 3.92
C ILE A 201 -11.02 2.10 2.96
#